data_AF-A0A377JJV7-F1
#
_entry.id   AF-A0A377JJV7-F1
#
_cell.length_a   1.000
_cell.length_b   1.000
_cell.length_c   1.000
_cell.angle_alpha   90.00
_cell.angle_beta   90.00
_cell.angle_gamma   90.00
#
_symmetry.space_group_name_H-M   'P 1'
#
loop_
_entity.id
_entity.type
_entity.pdbx_description
1 polymer ?
#
loop_
_entity_poly.entity_id
_entity_poly.type
_entity_poly.pdbx_seq_one_letter_code
_entity_poly.pdbx_strand_id
1 'polypeptide(L)'
;MGKVIFVSGIDTDVGKTVATGIYAKKLMEQGFSVITQKMIQTGCKNIADDLLVHRKIQGIDLTEEDLEGETCPYLFEYPCSPHLAAKLEGQEISEKIIEKSTALLVEKYDYVLLEGRED
;
A
#
# COMPACT_ATOMS: atom_id res chain seq x y z
N MET A 1 16.66 1.75 -11.16
CA MET A 1 15.21 1.56 -11.35
C MET A 1 14.78 0.51 -10.35
N GLY A 2 13.98 0.89 -9.34
CA GLY A 2 13.42 -0.06 -8.39
C GLY A 2 12.54 -1.11 -9.07
N LYS A 3 12.30 -2.23 -8.38
CA LYS A 3 11.43 -3.32 -8.85
C LYS A 3 10.09 -3.25 -8.14
N VAL A 4 9.01 -3.44 -8.88
CA VAL A 4 7.67 -3.59 -8.30
C VAL A 4 7.35 -5.08 -8.16
N ILE A 5 6.92 -5.49 -6.99
CA ILE A 5 6.39 -6.83 -6.71
C ILE A 5 4.92 -6.67 -6.36
N PHE A 6 4.04 -7.19 -7.21
CA PHE A 6 2.61 -7.19 -6.94
C PHE A 6 2.21 -8.37 -6.07
N VAL A 7 1.55 -8.11 -4.95
CA VAL A 7 1.05 -9.13 -4.01
C VAL A 7 -0.47 -9.17 -4.10
N SER A 8 -1.01 -10.28 -4.63
CA SER A 8 -2.44 -10.52 -4.80
C SER A 8 -2.92 -11.69 -3.94
N GLY A 9 -4.24 -11.80 -3.79
CA GLY A 9 -4.94 -12.90 -3.13
C GLY A 9 -6.29 -13.12 -3.80
N ILE A 10 -7.01 -14.14 -3.36
CA ILE A 10 -8.36 -14.48 -3.85
C ILE A 10 -9.45 -14.34 -2.78
N ASP A 11 -9.06 -14.07 -1.53
CA ASP A 11 -9.99 -13.85 -0.43
C ASP A 11 -9.54 -12.69 0.47
N THR A 12 -10.53 -11.98 1.01
CA THR A 12 -10.30 -10.97 2.02
C THR A 12 -9.84 -11.69 3.29
N ASP A 13 -8.89 -11.11 4.01
CA ASP A 13 -8.28 -11.73 5.20
C ASP A 13 -7.51 -13.04 4.97
N VAL A 14 -7.20 -13.40 3.71
CA VAL A 14 -6.30 -14.54 3.39
C VAL A 14 -4.85 -14.37 3.91
N GLY A 15 -4.54 -13.20 4.47
CA GLY A 15 -3.24 -12.91 5.07
C GLY A 15 -2.28 -12.09 4.19
N LYS A 16 -2.78 -11.41 3.13
CA LYS A 16 -1.98 -10.55 2.24
C LYS A 16 -1.14 -9.55 3.01
N THR A 17 -1.75 -8.74 3.88
CA THR A 17 -1.08 -7.72 4.69
C THR A 17 0.12 -8.26 5.48
N VAL A 18 -0.07 -9.43 6.11
CA VAL A 18 1.01 -10.07 6.88
C VAL A 18 2.10 -10.61 5.95
N ALA A 19 1.71 -11.25 4.85
CA ALA A 19 2.65 -11.78 3.86
C ALA A 19 3.49 -10.67 3.20
N THR A 20 2.85 -9.56 2.80
CA THR A 20 3.48 -8.36 2.24
C THR A 20 4.50 -7.78 3.23
N GLY A 21 4.09 -7.56 4.49
CA GLY A 21 4.99 -7.04 5.53
C GLY A 21 6.18 -7.95 5.81
N ILE A 22 5.96 -9.27 5.89
CA ILE A 22 7.05 -10.25 6.11
C ILE A 22 8.01 -10.26 4.92
N TYR A 23 7.49 -10.23 3.69
CA TYR A 23 8.36 -10.27 2.52
C TYR A 23 9.18 -8.99 2.39
N ALA A 24 8.57 -7.83 2.65
CA ALA A 24 9.27 -6.55 2.71
C ALA A 24 10.41 -6.59 3.73
N LYS A 25 10.14 -7.09 4.94
CA LYS A 25 11.17 -7.27 5.98
C LYS A 25 12.32 -8.18 5.52
N LYS A 26 12.01 -9.30 4.86
CA LYS A 26 13.04 -10.23 4.36
C LYS A 26 13.93 -9.61 3.29
N LEU A 27 13.39 -8.74 2.44
CA LEU A 27 14.19 -8.00 1.46
C LEU A 27 15.05 -6.93 2.15
N MET A 28 14.53 -6.25 3.19
CA MET A 28 15.34 -5.32 4.00
C MET A 28 16.50 -6.03 4.72
N GLU A 29 16.26 -7.22 5.27
CA GLU A 29 17.29 -8.06 5.90
C GLU A 29 18.40 -8.48 4.92
N GLN A 30 18.13 -8.46 3.60
CA GLN A 30 19.13 -8.69 2.54
C GLN A 30 19.89 -7.43 2.14
N GLY A 31 19.62 -6.28 2.77
CA GLY A 31 20.30 -5.01 2.53
C GLY A 31 19.65 -4.12 1.45
N PHE A 32 18.45 -4.47 0.98
CA PHE A 32 17.72 -3.64 0.02
C PHE A 32 16.93 -2.53 0.72
N SER A 33 16.80 -1.38 0.05
CA SER A 33 15.80 -0.38 0.41
C SER A 33 14.41 -0.85 -0.07
N VAL A 34 13.43 -0.88 0.83
CA VAL A 34 12.12 -1.48 0.54
C VAL A 34 10.99 -0.63 1.11
N ILE A 35 9.98 -0.39 0.31
CA ILE A 35 8.71 0.22 0.74
C ILE A 35 7.54 -0.69 0.35
N THR A 36 6.46 -0.59 1.12
CA THR A 36 5.18 -1.24 0.79
C THR A 36 4.17 -0.17 0.40
N GLN A 37 3.37 -0.45 -0.62
CA GLN A 37 2.31 0.41 -1.12
C GLN A 37 1.00 -0.38 -1.13
N LYS A 38 -0.08 0.23 -0.66
CA LYS A 38 -1.45 -0.30 -0.79
C LYS A 38 -2.24 0.68 -1.62
N MET A 39 -2.71 0.25 -2.79
CA MET A 39 -3.30 1.18 -3.77
C MET A 39 -4.51 1.92 -3.22
N ILE A 40 -5.39 1.18 -2.54
CA ILE A 40 -6.66 1.68 -2.01
C ILE A 40 -6.96 0.98 -0.68
N GLN A 41 -7.38 1.74 0.34
CA GLN A 41 -7.91 1.23 1.60
C GLN A 41 -9.25 1.92 1.91
N THR A 42 -10.24 1.15 2.37
CA THR A 42 -11.53 1.66 2.83
C THR A 42 -11.71 1.36 4.31
N GLY A 43 -12.49 2.16 5.05
CA GLY A 43 -12.74 1.95 6.47
C GLY A 43 -11.75 2.65 7.42
N CYS A 44 -10.98 3.63 6.95
CA CYS A 44 -9.94 4.32 7.75
C CYS A 44 -9.79 5.79 7.33
N LYS A 45 -9.17 6.64 8.17
CA LYS A 45 -9.18 8.11 7.98
C LYS A 45 -7.82 8.78 7.78
N ASN A 46 -6.74 8.22 8.32
CA ASN A 46 -5.44 8.91 8.37
C ASN A 46 -4.36 8.15 7.60
N ILE A 47 -4.05 6.94 8.06
CA ILE A 47 -3.09 6.03 7.44
C ILE A 47 -3.82 4.72 7.21
N ALA A 48 -3.51 4.03 6.12
CA ALA A 48 -4.08 2.71 5.89
C ALA A 48 -3.62 1.74 6.98
N ASP A 49 -4.57 1.10 7.66
CA ASP A 49 -4.27 0.16 8.75
C ASP A 49 -3.31 -0.96 8.33
N ASP A 50 -3.43 -1.42 7.08
CA ASP A 50 -2.53 -2.41 6.49
C ASP A 50 -1.07 -1.92 6.43
N LEU A 51 -0.86 -0.65 6.10
CA LEU A 51 0.48 -0.06 6.13
C LEU A 51 1.02 0.02 7.56
N LEU A 52 0.18 0.31 8.56
CA LEU A 52 0.61 0.26 9.97
C LEU A 52 1.11 -1.14 10.36
N VAL A 53 0.43 -2.18 9.89
CA VAL A 53 0.87 -3.57 10.06
C VAL A 53 2.20 -3.82 9.34
N HIS A 54 2.36 -3.33 8.12
CA HIS A 54 3.62 -3.45 7.37
C HIS A 54 4.80 -2.81 8.13
N ARG A 55 4.66 -1.55 8.54
CA ARG A 55 5.71 -0.81 9.28
C ARG A 55 6.07 -1.51 10.59
N LYS A 56 5.07 -1.99 11.33
CA LYS A 56 5.28 -2.78 12.55
C LYS A 56 6.07 -4.06 12.29
N ILE A 57 5.76 -4.81 11.22
CA ILE A 57 6.48 -6.03 10.87
C ILE A 57 7.92 -5.72 10.43
N GLN A 58 8.09 -4.70 9.60
CA GLN A 58 9.39 -4.20 9.13
C GLN A 58 10.25 -3.68 10.29
N GLY A 59 9.63 -3.20 11.36
CA GLY A 59 10.32 -2.62 12.52
C GLY A 59 10.81 -1.19 12.24
N ILE A 60 10.05 -0.42 11.46
CA ILE A 60 10.33 0.98 11.13
C ILE A 60 9.16 1.87 11.55
N ASP A 61 9.42 3.14 11.76
CA ASP A 61 8.39 4.16 11.96
C ASP A 61 7.67 4.49 10.64
N LEU A 62 6.63 5.32 10.74
CA LEU A 62 5.98 5.91 9.56
C LEU A 62 6.99 6.72 8.75
N THR A 63 6.94 6.56 7.44
CA THR A 63 7.78 7.26 6.47
C THR A 63 7.12 8.57 6.02
N GLU A 64 7.89 9.46 5.40
CA GLU A 64 7.34 10.68 4.79
C GLU A 64 6.33 10.32 3.69
N GLU A 65 6.64 9.29 2.91
CA GLU A 65 5.79 8.70 1.88
C GLU A 65 4.44 8.21 2.42
N ASP A 66 4.39 7.74 3.68
CA ASP A 66 3.13 7.35 4.33
C ASP A 66 2.28 8.58 4.68
N LEU A 67 2.91 9.65 5.18
CA LEU A 67 2.24 10.87 5.60
C LEU A 67 1.75 11.71 4.42
N GLU A 68 2.46 11.64 3.29
CA GLU A 68 2.10 12.31 2.03
C GLU A 68 1.06 11.52 1.21
N GLY A 69 0.76 10.28 1.61
CA GLY A 69 -0.19 9.41 0.92
C GLY A 69 0.39 8.75 -0.34
N GLU A 70 1.72 8.76 -0.54
CA GLU A 70 2.37 8.07 -1.67
C GLU A 70 2.21 6.54 -1.53
N THR A 71 2.30 6.01 -0.31
CA THR A 71 2.14 4.58 -0.05
C THR A 71 0.68 4.12 -0.03
N CYS A 72 -0.29 5.04 0.05
CA CYS A 72 -1.72 4.76 -0.10
C CYS A 72 -2.47 5.96 -0.71
N PRO A 73 -2.50 6.09 -2.04
CA PRO A 73 -3.08 7.28 -2.70
C PRO A 73 -4.60 7.39 -2.56
N TYR A 74 -5.29 6.28 -2.28
CA TYR A 74 -6.74 6.27 -2.08
C TYR A 74 -7.09 5.73 -0.70
N LEU A 75 -7.47 6.63 0.20
CA LEU A 75 -7.91 6.34 1.55
C LEU A 75 -9.35 6.80 1.71
N PHE A 76 -10.27 5.87 1.94
CA PHE A 76 -11.69 6.17 2.10
C PHE A 76 -12.19 5.77 3.49
N GLU A 77 -13.05 6.60 4.08
CA GLU A 77 -13.54 6.42 5.44
C GLU A 77 -14.61 5.32 5.52
N TYR A 78 -15.50 5.24 4.54
CA TYR A 78 -16.64 4.34 4.61
C TYR A 78 -16.25 2.89 4.25
N PRO A 79 -16.49 1.89 5.12
CA PRO A 79 -16.03 0.51 4.92
C PRO A 79 -16.93 -0.24 3.94
N CYS A 80 -16.79 0.07 2.65
CA CYS A 80 -17.45 -0.62 1.55
C CYS A 80 -16.47 -0.88 0.40
N SER A 81 -16.95 -1.33 -0.76
CA SER A 81 -16.09 -1.54 -1.92
C SER A 81 -15.41 -0.23 -2.35
N PRO A 82 -14.17 -0.28 -2.89
CA PRO A 82 -13.42 0.91 -3.30
C PRO A 82 -14.23 1.89 -4.17
N HIS A 83 -14.89 1.39 -5.21
CA HIS A 83 -15.69 2.21 -6.12
C HIS A 83 -16.92 2.83 -5.45
N LEU A 84 -17.57 2.11 -4.53
CA LEU A 84 -18.68 2.66 -3.78
C LEU A 84 -18.21 3.73 -2.79
N ALA A 85 -17.10 3.49 -2.08
CA ALA A 85 -16.53 4.42 -1.13
C ALA A 85 -16.10 5.73 -1.83
N ALA A 86 -15.38 5.61 -2.96
CA ALA A 86 -15.01 6.74 -3.80
C ALA A 86 -16.25 7.55 -4.22
N LYS A 87 -17.30 6.87 -4.70
CA LYS A 87 -18.56 7.52 -5.09
C LYS A 87 -19.25 8.23 -3.92
N LEU A 88 -19.27 7.63 -2.73
CA LEU A 88 -19.86 8.23 -1.52
C LEU A 88 -19.11 9.49 -1.10
N GLU A 89 -17.81 9.54 -1.35
CA GLU A 89 -16.95 10.69 -1.05
C GLU A 89 -16.82 11.67 -2.23
N GLY A 90 -17.54 11.45 -3.35
CA GLY A 90 -17.49 12.31 -4.52
C GLY A 90 -16.17 12.27 -5.28
N GLN A 91 -15.40 11.19 -5.13
CA GLN A 91 -14.11 10.94 -5.78
C GLN A 91 -14.21 9.86 -6.86
N GLU A 92 -13.23 9.82 -7.74
CA GLU A 92 -13.06 8.77 -8.75
C GLU A 92 -11.66 8.16 -8.61
N ILE A 93 -11.59 6.82 -8.65
CA ILE A 93 -10.32 6.09 -8.60
C ILE A 93 -9.71 6.14 -10.00
N SER A 94 -8.47 6.62 -10.07
CA SER A 94 -7.70 6.80 -11.30
C SER A 94 -6.42 5.99 -11.20
N GLU A 95 -6.26 5.04 -12.12
CA GLU A 95 -5.04 4.24 -12.26
C GLU A 95 -3.80 5.12 -12.39
N LYS A 96 -3.90 6.27 -13.07
CA LYS A 96 -2.80 7.22 -13.25
C LYS A 96 -2.26 7.77 -11.92
N ILE A 97 -3.12 7.93 -10.92
CA ILE A 97 -2.69 8.41 -9.59
C ILE A 97 -1.92 7.30 -8.88
N ILE A 98 -2.41 6.06 -8.96
CA ILE A 98 -1.71 4.89 -8.40
C ILE A 98 -0.34 4.71 -9.08
N GLU A 99 -0.30 4.74 -10.41
CA GLU A 99 0.92 4.64 -11.21
C GLU A 99 1.92 5.74 -10.87
N LYS A 100 1.45 6.99 -10.71
CA LYS A 100 2.30 8.11 -10.31
C LYS A 100 2.91 7.87 -8.93
N SER A 101 2.12 7.45 -7.95
CA SER A 101 2.62 7.13 -6.61
C SER A 101 3.64 5.99 -6.68
N THR A 102 3.35 4.92 -7.42
CA THR A 102 4.30 3.81 -7.59
C THR A 102 5.60 4.27 -8.26
N ALA A 103 5.53 5.15 -9.27
CA ALA A 103 6.70 5.67 -9.95
C ALA A 103 7.62 6.47 -9.00
N LEU A 104 7.04 7.33 -8.15
CA LEU A 104 7.79 8.09 -7.13
C LEU A 104 8.50 7.16 -6.14
N LEU A 105 7.83 6.08 -5.72
CA LEU A 105 8.42 5.07 -4.84
C LEU A 105 9.54 4.28 -5.53
N VAL A 106 9.38 3.92 -6.80
CA VAL A 106 10.39 3.18 -7.59
C VAL A 106 11.67 4.00 -7.85
N GLU A 107 11.59 5.32 -7.79
CA GLU A 107 12.76 6.21 -7.87
C GLU A 107 13.58 6.20 -6.57
N LYS A 108 12.94 5.96 -5.42
CA LYS A 108 13.55 6.04 -4.08
C LYS A 108 13.98 4.69 -3.50
N TYR A 109 13.33 3.59 -3.89
CA TYR A 109 13.51 2.27 -3.27
C TYR A 109 13.90 1.18 -4.28
N ASP A 110 14.71 0.21 -3.85
CA ASP A 110 15.09 -0.96 -4.65
C ASP A 110 13.87 -1.88 -4.92
N TYR A 111 12.97 -2.00 -3.95
CA TYR A 111 11.73 -2.77 -4.07
C TYR A 111 10.52 -1.99 -3.55
N VAL A 112 9.46 -2.00 -4.35
CA VAL A 112 8.11 -1.57 -3.97
C VAL A 112 7.20 -2.79 -3.97
N LEU A 113 6.70 -3.19 -2.81
CA LEU A 113 5.70 -4.26 -2.72
C LEU A 113 4.31 -3.61 -2.82
N LEU A 114 3.65 -3.81 -3.95
CA LEU A 114 2.33 -3.28 -4.23
C LEU A 114 1.28 -4.30 -3.84
N GLU A 115 0.58 -4.05 -2.74
CA GLU A 115 -0.50 -4.90 -2.28
C GLU A 115 -1.81 -4.60 -3.02
N GLY A 116 -2.33 -5.63 -3.69
CA GLY A 116 -3.64 -5.63 -4.30
C GLY A 116 -4.77 -5.88 -3.30
N ARG A 117 -5.93 -5.30 -3.59
CA ARG A 117 -7.21 -5.75 -3.04
C ARG A 117 -7.89 -6.66 -4.07
N GLU A 118 -8.79 -7.53 -3.62
CA GLU A 118 -9.77 -8.11 -4.56
C GLU A 118 -10.83 -7.05 -4.87
N ASP A 119 -11.29 -7.06 -6.13
CA ASP A 119 -12.58 -6.50 -6.54
C ASP A 119 -13.66 -7.59 -6.46
#